data_AF-A0A024WZ26-F1
#
_entry.id   AF-A0A024WZ26-F1
#
_cell.length_a   1.000
_cell.length_b   1.000
_cell.length_c   1.000
_cell.angle_alpha   90.00
_cell.angle_beta   90.00
_cell.angle_gamma   90.00
#
_symmetry.space_group_name_H-M   'P 1'
#
loop_
_entity.id
_entity.type
_entity.pdbx_description
1 polymer ?
#
loop_
_entity_poly.entity_id
_entity_poly.type
_entity_poly.pdbx_seq_one_letter_code
_entity_poly.pdbx_strand_id
1 'polypeptide(L)'
;MNKSLAEKLEKGCLRCGCGLGAVAASVGIFGTVAINIWKPGAITAAIEKALELKSAYISATANAAATAKVIELVNSKFGVSTLGVQRLETLFTAKNYTVVTNITEAVHKQFDSTCMTSGNVDPKSICTLAWQYSESGGNGGSVYNSIKTGVENIVSQAETVAERAVKTATEEVIQSSTAAVDAKYVICQNAIIASVVAILIIVLVMIIIYLVLRYRRKKKMNKKLQYTKLLNH
;
A
#
# COMPACT_ATOMS: atom_id res chain seq x y z
N MET A 1 -65.74 -33.08 -4.86
CA MET A 1 -64.53 -32.48 -4.24
C MET A 1 -63.54 -32.04 -5.34
N ASN A 2 -63.86 -31.00 -6.10
CA ASN A 2 -62.94 -30.45 -7.09
C ASN A 2 -62.36 -29.14 -6.57
N LYS A 3 -61.20 -29.22 -5.91
CA LYS A 3 -60.42 -28.02 -5.56
C LYS A 3 -60.03 -27.32 -6.86
N SER A 4 -60.38 -26.04 -6.98
CA SER A 4 -60.09 -25.26 -8.18
C SER A 4 -58.58 -25.22 -8.45
N LEU A 5 -58.19 -25.24 -9.73
CA LEU A 5 -56.79 -25.12 -10.18
C LEU A 5 -56.04 -23.94 -9.52
N ALA A 6 -56.76 -22.86 -9.18
CA ALA A 6 -56.22 -21.69 -8.52
C ALA A 6 -55.73 -21.97 -7.08
N GLU A 7 -56.41 -22.85 -6.32
CA GLU A 7 -56.03 -23.19 -4.94
C GLU A 7 -54.76 -24.06 -4.89
N LYS A 8 -54.50 -24.85 -5.94
CA LYS A 8 -53.25 -25.61 -6.11
C LYS A 8 -52.07 -24.71 -6.48
N LEU A 9 -52.29 -23.71 -7.34
CA LEU A 9 -51.27 -22.74 -7.73
C LEU A 9 -50.89 -21.81 -6.57
N GLU A 10 -51.85 -21.45 -5.70
CA GLU A 10 -51.60 -20.62 -4.51
C GLU A 10 -50.74 -21.35 -3.47
N LYS A 11 -50.91 -22.67 -3.31
CA LYS A 11 -50.09 -23.52 -2.44
C LYS A 11 -48.68 -23.75 -3.01
N GLY A 12 -48.54 -23.78 -4.33
CA GLY A 12 -47.24 -23.79 -5.03
C GLY A 12 -46.48 -22.47 -4.87
N CYS A 13 -47.19 -21.33 -4.95
CA CYS A 13 -46.61 -19.99 -4.73
C CYS A 13 -46.14 -19.78 -3.28
N LEU A 14 -46.87 -20.30 -2.28
CA LEU A 14 -46.45 -20.26 -0.87
C LEU A 14 -45.17 -21.10 -0.64
N ARG A 15 -45.02 -22.24 -1.33
CA ARG A 15 -43.81 -23.08 -1.30
C ARG A 15 -42.63 -22.45 -2.04
N CYS A 16 -42.88 -21.73 -3.14
CA CYS A 16 -41.86 -20.96 -3.87
C CYS A 16 -41.34 -19.75 -3.07
N GLY A 17 -42.19 -19.10 -2.28
CA GLY A 17 -41.79 -17.98 -1.41
C GLY A 17 -40.74 -18.36 -0.37
N CYS A 18 -40.80 -19.57 0.20
CA CYS A 18 -39.75 -20.08 1.09
C CYS A 18 -38.42 -20.38 0.37
N GLY A 19 -38.45 -20.76 -0.92
CA GLY A 19 -37.24 -20.99 -1.72
C GLY A 19 -36.57 -19.71 -2.19
N LEU A 20 -37.35 -18.69 -2.54
CA LEU A 20 -36.85 -17.38 -2.97
C LEU A 20 -36.22 -16.60 -1.80
N GLY A 21 -36.74 -16.73 -0.58
CA GLY A 21 -36.10 -16.19 0.63
C GLY A 21 -34.74 -16.83 0.94
N ALA A 22 -34.58 -18.13 0.65
CA ALA A 22 -33.31 -18.85 0.82
C ALA A 22 -32.25 -18.45 -0.23
N VAL A 23 -32.67 -18.18 -1.48
CA VAL A 23 -31.75 -17.74 -2.55
C VAL A 23 -31.31 -16.28 -2.37
N ALA A 24 -32.19 -15.41 -1.88
CA ALA A 24 -31.82 -14.03 -1.55
C ALA A 24 -30.85 -13.97 -0.35
N ALA A 25 -31.06 -14.80 0.68
CA ALA A 25 -30.13 -14.93 1.80
C ALA A 25 -28.79 -15.54 1.36
N SER A 26 -28.78 -16.51 0.45
CA SER A 26 -27.54 -17.13 -0.01
C SER A 26 -26.70 -16.19 -0.87
N VAL A 27 -27.28 -15.46 -1.83
CA VAL A 27 -26.49 -14.55 -2.69
C VAL A 27 -26.01 -13.30 -1.93
N GLY A 28 -26.79 -12.77 -0.99
CA GLY A 28 -26.40 -11.61 -0.18
C GLY A 28 -25.37 -11.92 0.92
N ILE A 29 -25.48 -13.07 1.58
CA ILE A 29 -24.60 -13.47 2.69
C ILE A 29 -23.36 -14.19 2.17
N PHE A 30 -23.49 -15.16 1.25
CA PHE A 30 -22.31 -15.87 0.75
C PHE A 30 -21.47 -15.03 -0.22
N GLY A 31 -22.08 -14.11 -0.98
CA GLY A 31 -21.33 -13.21 -1.87
C GLY A 31 -20.37 -12.30 -1.09
N THR A 32 -20.82 -11.69 0.01
CA THR A 32 -19.98 -10.81 0.84
C THR A 32 -18.97 -11.59 1.69
N VAL A 33 -19.35 -12.76 2.22
CA VAL A 33 -18.46 -13.63 3.00
C VAL A 33 -17.35 -14.23 2.12
N ALA A 34 -17.66 -14.67 0.90
CA ALA A 34 -16.66 -15.24 -0.01
C ALA A 34 -15.59 -14.23 -0.42
N ILE A 35 -15.99 -12.98 -0.73
CA ILE A 35 -15.02 -11.94 -1.14
C ILE A 35 -14.16 -11.49 0.04
N ASN A 36 -14.72 -11.41 1.26
CA ASN A 36 -13.95 -11.10 2.47
C ASN A 36 -12.88 -12.17 2.78
N ILE A 37 -13.15 -13.45 2.49
CA ILE A 37 -12.16 -14.53 2.68
C ILE A 37 -11.00 -14.41 1.68
N TRP A 38 -11.26 -13.93 0.46
CA TRP A 38 -10.25 -13.84 -0.61
C TRP A 38 -9.42 -12.56 -0.54
N LYS A 39 -9.95 -11.52 0.11
CA LYS A 39 -9.31 -10.22 0.31
C LYS A 39 -7.87 -10.29 0.84
N PRO A 40 -7.54 -11.03 1.92
CA PRO A 40 -6.16 -11.11 2.41
C PRO A 40 -5.22 -11.73 1.36
N GLY A 41 -5.63 -12.80 0.68
CA GLY A 41 -4.80 -13.43 -0.36
C GLY A 41 -4.56 -12.50 -1.56
N ALA A 42 -5.57 -11.72 -1.96
CA ALA A 42 -5.42 -10.73 -3.01
C ALA A 42 -4.48 -9.57 -2.62
N ILE A 43 -4.53 -9.13 -1.36
CA ILE A 43 -3.61 -8.11 -0.82
C ILE A 43 -2.17 -8.65 -0.83
N THR A 44 -1.94 -9.86 -0.34
CA THR A 44 -0.60 -10.48 -0.32
C THR A 44 -0.02 -10.59 -1.73
N ALA A 45 -0.78 -11.14 -2.68
CA ALA A 45 -0.33 -11.27 -4.06
C ALA A 45 -0.06 -9.91 -4.75
N ALA A 46 -0.87 -8.90 -4.45
CA ALA A 46 -0.66 -7.55 -4.96
C ALA A 46 0.61 -6.90 -4.39
N ILE A 47 0.87 -7.08 -3.09
CA ILE A 47 2.08 -6.59 -2.43
C ILE A 47 3.32 -7.26 -3.02
N GLU A 48 3.33 -8.59 -3.16
CA GLU A 48 4.47 -9.33 -3.74
C GLU A 48 4.82 -8.80 -5.13
N LYS A 49 3.81 -8.65 -5.99
CA LYS A 49 4.00 -8.10 -7.35
C LYS A 49 4.46 -6.65 -7.34
N ALA A 50 3.94 -5.83 -6.42
CA ALA A 50 4.31 -4.43 -6.31
C ALA A 50 5.76 -4.26 -5.82
N LEU A 51 6.20 -5.08 -4.86
CA LEU A 51 7.58 -5.09 -4.38
C LEU A 51 8.56 -5.59 -5.46
N GLU A 52 8.18 -6.61 -6.23
CA GLU A 52 8.96 -7.10 -7.37
C GLU A 52 9.19 -5.97 -8.40
N LEU A 53 8.12 -5.29 -8.80
CA LEU A 53 8.16 -4.19 -9.78
C LEU A 53 8.86 -2.93 -9.26
N LYS A 54 8.73 -2.62 -7.96
CA LYS A 54 9.30 -1.41 -7.34
C LYS A 54 10.64 -1.65 -6.65
N SER A 55 11.21 -2.84 -6.73
CA SER A 55 12.53 -3.17 -6.16
C SER A 55 13.63 -2.20 -6.61
N ALA A 56 13.64 -1.82 -7.89
CA ALA A 56 14.56 -0.82 -8.44
C ALA A 56 14.34 0.58 -7.86
N TYR A 57 13.07 0.97 -7.62
CA TYR A 57 12.75 2.24 -6.99
C TYR A 57 13.18 2.26 -5.52
N ILE A 58 12.87 1.21 -4.77
CA ILE A 58 13.23 1.09 -3.34
C ILE A 58 14.75 1.17 -3.17
N SER A 59 15.51 0.44 -3.99
CA SER A 59 16.97 0.50 -3.97
C SER A 59 17.52 1.86 -4.41
N ALA A 60 16.94 2.50 -5.42
CA ALA A 60 17.34 3.85 -5.83
C ALA A 60 17.13 4.88 -4.71
N THR A 61 15.97 4.85 -4.04
CA THR A 61 15.66 5.73 -2.91
C THR A 61 16.61 5.52 -1.73
N ALA A 62 16.90 4.26 -1.40
CA ALA A 62 17.86 3.92 -0.36
C ALA A 62 19.27 4.43 -0.67
N ASN A 63 19.74 4.21 -1.90
CA ASN A 63 21.05 4.67 -2.34
C ASN A 63 21.15 6.20 -2.36
N ALA A 64 20.10 6.90 -2.79
CA ALA A 64 20.06 8.36 -2.79
C ALA A 64 20.14 8.93 -1.36
N ALA A 65 19.37 8.37 -0.43
CA ALA A 65 19.39 8.79 0.97
C ALA A 65 20.75 8.51 1.64
N ALA A 66 21.34 7.34 1.38
CA ALA A 66 22.65 6.96 1.90
C ALA A 66 23.75 7.88 1.35
N THR A 67 23.74 8.14 0.04
CA THR A 67 24.72 9.01 -0.62
C THR A 67 24.66 10.42 -0.06
N ALA A 68 23.46 10.99 0.08
CA ALA A 68 23.26 12.31 0.68
C ALA A 68 23.81 12.35 2.12
N LYS A 69 23.61 11.28 2.90
CA LYS A 69 24.14 11.20 4.27
C LYS A 69 25.66 11.10 4.32
N VAL A 70 26.28 10.33 3.42
CA VAL A 70 27.75 10.26 3.31
C VAL A 70 28.31 11.65 3.03
N ILE A 71 27.74 12.38 2.08
CA ILE A 71 28.21 13.74 1.72
C ILE A 71 28.09 14.69 2.92
N GLU A 72 26.93 14.69 3.60
CA GLU A 72 26.68 15.51 4.79
C GLU A 72 27.71 15.22 5.89
N LEU A 73 27.93 13.95 6.21
CA LEU A 73 28.82 13.54 7.28
C LEU A 73 30.30 13.75 6.92
N VAL A 74 30.69 13.56 5.65
CA VAL A 74 32.05 13.83 5.20
C VAL A 74 32.35 15.32 5.29
N ASN A 75 31.42 16.18 4.87
CA ASN A 75 31.57 17.62 5.03
C ASN A 75 31.67 18.03 6.51
N SER A 76 30.77 17.51 7.35
CA SER A 76 30.74 17.84 8.78
C SER A 76 31.96 17.35 9.56
N LYS A 77 32.39 16.10 9.35
CA LYS A 77 33.51 15.50 10.11
C LYS A 77 34.89 15.87 9.58
N PHE A 78 35.02 16.08 8.26
CA PHE A 78 36.30 16.36 7.62
C PHE A 78 36.42 17.79 7.10
N GLY A 79 35.41 18.66 7.28
CA GLY A 79 35.54 20.08 6.94
C GLY A 79 35.85 20.33 5.46
N VAL A 80 35.21 19.55 4.57
CA VAL A 80 35.46 19.64 3.14
C VAL A 80 34.77 20.89 2.58
N SER A 81 35.52 21.76 1.90
CA SER A 81 34.96 22.97 1.28
C SER A 81 33.91 22.64 0.20
N THR A 82 33.06 23.60 -0.16
CA THR A 82 31.98 23.42 -1.16
C THR A 82 32.46 22.89 -2.52
N LEU A 83 33.67 23.28 -2.94
CA LEU A 83 34.34 22.77 -4.15
C LEU A 83 34.77 21.30 -3.99
N GLY A 84 35.22 20.92 -2.80
CA GLY A 84 35.51 19.53 -2.47
C GLY A 84 34.23 18.70 -2.40
N VAL A 85 33.14 19.23 -1.82
CA VAL A 85 31.83 18.58 -1.78
C VAL A 85 31.31 18.27 -3.18
N GLN A 86 31.37 19.23 -4.12
CA GLN A 86 30.97 18.97 -5.52
C GLN A 86 31.81 17.88 -6.20
N ARG A 87 33.12 17.84 -5.94
CA ARG A 87 33.98 16.75 -6.44
C ARG A 87 33.63 15.41 -5.80
N LEU A 88 33.36 15.40 -4.49
CA LEU A 88 32.97 14.20 -3.76
C LEU A 88 31.58 13.70 -4.18
N GLU A 89 30.63 14.59 -4.47
CA GLU A 89 29.31 14.26 -5.02
C GLU A 89 29.43 13.49 -6.34
N THR A 90 30.36 13.87 -7.22
CA THR A 90 30.60 13.13 -8.47
C THR A 90 31.25 11.76 -8.26
N LEU A 91 31.95 11.55 -7.13
CA LEU A 91 32.66 10.31 -6.81
C LEU A 91 31.79 9.33 -6.02
N PHE A 92 30.96 9.85 -5.11
CA PHE A 92 30.05 9.08 -4.26
C PHE A 92 28.75 8.87 -4.99
N THR A 93 28.75 7.87 -5.86
CA THR A 93 27.54 7.38 -6.50
C THR A 93 26.97 6.19 -5.73
N ALA A 94 25.73 5.80 -6.07
CA ALA A 94 25.04 4.62 -5.55
C ALA A 94 25.87 3.32 -5.54
N LYS A 95 26.91 3.22 -6.39
CA LYS A 95 27.80 2.05 -6.46
C LYS A 95 29.00 2.12 -5.52
N ASN A 96 29.41 3.32 -5.12
CA ASN A 96 30.72 3.54 -4.51
C ASN A 96 30.62 4.07 -3.06
N TYR A 97 29.44 4.50 -2.61
CA TYR A 97 29.27 5.05 -1.25
C TYR A 97 29.45 4.00 -0.14
N THR A 98 29.38 2.70 -0.46
CA THR A 98 29.63 1.61 0.49
C THR A 98 31.11 1.22 0.56
N VAL A 99 31.92 1.67 -0.40
CA VAL A 99 33.34 1.30 -0.51
C VAL A 99 34.16 2.28 0.32
N VAL A 100 34.38 1.92 1.58
CA VAL A 100 35.18 2.68 2.56
C VAL A 100 36.51 3.14 1.96
N THR A 101 37.21 2.29 1.22
CA THR A 101 38.52 2.61 0.62
C THR A 101 38.43 3.76 -0.38
N ASN A 102 37.42 3.77 -1.25
CA ASN A 102 37.24 4.83 -2.26
C ASN A 102 36.94 6.19 -1.60
N ILE A 103 36.12 6.19 -0.55
CA ILE A 103 35.82 7.40 0.21
C ILE A 103 37.07 7.88 0.94
N THR A 104 37.79 6.95 1.59
CA THR A 104 39.04 7.25 2.30
C THR A 104 40.08 7.87 1.35
N GLU A 105 40.30 7.28 0.18
CA GLU A 105 41.23 7.79 -0.83
C GLU A 105 40.81 9.17 -1.36
N ALA A 106 39.52 9.37 -1.63
CA ALA A 106 39.01 10.66 -2.11
C ALA A 106 39.22 11.78 -1.07
N VAL A 107 38.92 11.49 0.21
CA VAL A 107 39.14 12.42 1.31
C VAL A 107 40.63 12.65 1.55
N HIS A 108 41.46 11.60 1.50
CA HIS A 108 42.92 11.71 1.67
C HIS A 108 43.56 12.53 0.55
N LYS A 109 43.16 12.33 -0.71
CA LYS A 109 43.68 13.11 -1.84
C LYS A 109 43.30 14.60 -1.72
N GLN A 110 42.09 14.88 -1.24
CA GLN A 110 41.67 16.24 -0.95
C GLN A 110 42.51 16.84 0.20
N PHE A 111 42.78 16.06 1.24
CA PHE A 111 43.67 16.45 2.34
C PHE A 111 45.08 16.77 1.83
N ASP A 112 45.72 15.87 1.07
CA ASP A 112 47.07 16.09 0.53
C ASP A 112 47.14 17.38 -0.31
N SER A 113 46.17 17.59 -1.20
CA SER A 113 46.15 18.76 -2.09
C SER A 113 45.91 20.08 -1.36
N THR A 114 45.11 20.08 -0.28
CA THR A 114 44.69 21.29 0.43
C THR A 114 45.68 21.66 1.54
N CYS A 115 46.24 20.66 2.22
CA CYS A 115 47.03 20.86 3.44
C CYS A 115 48.52 21.04 3.18
N MET A 116 49.02 20.65 2.01
CA MET A 116 50.41 20.91 1.61
C MET A 116 50.63 22.27 0.95
N THR A 117 49.57 23.03 0.65
CA THR A 117 49.63 24.24 -0.19
C THR A 117 49.33 25.56 0.53
N SER A 118 48.82 25.56 1.77
CA SER A 118 48.34 26.79 2.43
C SER A 118 48.95 27.05 3.81
N GLY A 119 49.49 28.27 4.03
CA GLY A 119 50.03 28.73 5.32
C GLY A 119 49.02 29.34 6.29
N ASN A 120 47.78 29.60 5.86
CA ASN A 120 46.66 30.01 6.72
C ASN A 120 45.58 28.94 6.65
N VAL A 121 45.49 28.12 7.70
CA VAL A 121 44.58 26.99 7.76
C VAL A 121 43.35 27.42 8.55
N ASP A 122 42.18 27.41 7.90
CA ASP A 122 40.92 27.60 8.61
C ASP A 122 40.77 26.52 9.71
N PRO A 123 40.31 26.87 10.92
CA PRO A 123 40.17 25.92 12.02
C PRO A 123 39.16 24.80 11.75
N LYS A 124 38.27 24.99 10.76
CA LYS A 124 37.30 23.98 10.29
C LYS A 124 37.70 23.31 8.96
N SER A 125 38.93 23.50 8.50
CA SER A 125 39.39 22.86 7.28
C SER A 125 39.72 21.38 7.51
N ILE A 126 39.76 20.62 6.42
CA ILE A 126 40.22 19.23 6.39
C ILE A 126 41.60 19.03 7.02
N CYS A 127 42.45 20.05 7.00
CA CYS A 127 43.79 19.99 7.56
C CYS A 127 43.79 19.92 9.08
N THR A 128 43.00 20.79 9.73
CA THR A 128 42.90 20.81 11.19
C THR A 128 42.16 19.58 11.72
N LEU A 129 41.07 19.20 11.04
CA LEU A 129 40.20 18.10 11.49
C LEU A 129 40.82 16.72 11.26
N ALA A 130 41.48 16.49 10.12
CA ALA A 130 42.17 15.22 9.88
C ALA A 130 43.37 15.03 10.83
N TRP A 131 44.04 16.11 11.24
CA TRP A 131 45.08 16.06 12.27
C TRP A 131 44.52 15.76 13.66
N GLN A 132 43.38 16.34 14.07
CA GLN A 132 42.73 15.98 15.34
C GLN A 132 42.36 14.50 15.43
N TYR A 133 41.94 13.90 14.31
CA TYR A 133 41.68 12.46 14.22
C TYR A 133 42.97 11.61 14.30
N SER A 134 44.14 12.18 14.02
CA SER A 134 45.44 11.49 14.17
C SER A 134 45.97 11.50 15.62
N GLU A 135 45.73 12.58 16.37
CA GLU A 135 46.15 12.68 17.77
C GLU A 135 45.27 11.86 18.74
N SER A 136 43.99 11.69 18.41
CA SER A 136 43.05 10.89 19.21
C SER A 136 43.23 9.36 19.05
N GLY A 137 44.10 8.92 18.14
CA GLY A 137 44.41 7.49 17.88
C GLY A 137 45.50 6.87 18.77
N GLY A 138 46.10 7.63 19.70
CA GLY A 138 46.96 7.09 20.77
C GLY A 138 48.33 6.54 20.35
N ASN A 139 48.68 6.58 19.06
CA ASN A 139 50.01 6.24 18.56
C ASN A 139 50.15 6.95 17.22
N GLY A 140 51.32 7.53 16.91
CA GLY A 140 51.59 8.28 15.67
C GLY A 140 51.23 7.52 14.39
N GLY A 141 49.94 7.48 14.06
CA GLY A 141 49.35 6.74 12.97
C GLY A 141 49.19 7.64 11.77
N SER A 142 49.41 7.09 10.58
CA SER A 142 49.18 7.79 9.31
C SER A 142 47.79 8.45 9.31
N VAL A 143 47.73 9.72 8.91
CA VAL A 143 46.47 10.49 8.72
C VAL A 143 45.44 9.69 7.91
N TYR A 144 45.92 8.86 6.98
CA TYR A 144 45.12 7.90 6.24
C TYR A 144 44.28 6.96 7.11
N ASN A 145 44.86 6.36 8.15
CA ASN A 145 44.15 5.41 9.02
C ASN A 145 43.07 6.10 9.84
N SER A 146 43.35 7.31 10.31
CA SER A 146 42.39 8.14 11.02
C SER A 146 41.21 8.57 10.15
N ILE A 147 41.47 8.96 8.89
CA ILE A 147 40.43 9.21 7.89
C ILE A 147 39.62 7.93 7.64
N LYS A 148 40.28 6.78 7.48
CA LYS A 148 39.63 5.49 7.26
C LYS A 148 38.63 5.16 8.37
N THR A 149 39.03 5.25 9.64
CA THR A 149 38.13 4.99 10.78
C THR A 149 36.97 5.97 10.82
N GLY A 150 37.21 7.25 10.51
CA GLY A 150 36.15 8.25 10.38
C GLY A 150 35.14 7.88 9.29
N VAL A 151 35.63 7.44 8.13
CA VAL A 151 34.83 6.99 6.98
C VAL A 151 34.06 5.71 7.30
N GLU A 152 34.65 4.72 7.97
CA GLU A 152 33.95 3.49 8.38
C GLU A 152 32.70 3.80 9.21
N ASN A 153 32.83 4.74 10.15
CA ASN A 153 31.70 5.22 10.96
C ASN A 153 30.65 5.95 10.10
N ILE A 154 31.07 6.72 9.10
CA ILE A 154 30.15 7.41 8.17
C ILE A 154 29.39 6.41 7.31
N VAL A 155 30.07 5.43 6.73
CA VAL A 155 29.46 4.38 5.89
C VAL A 155 28.45 3.59 6.73
N SER A 156 28.82 3.19 7.95
CA SER A 156 27.89 2.53 8.87
C SER A 156 26.63 3.37 9.14
N GLN A 157 26.78 4.67 9.40
CA GLN A 157 25.61 5.56 9.57
C GLN A 157 24.78 5.67 8.28
N ALA A 158 25.42 5.76 7.11
CA ALA A 158 24.74 5.82 5.84
C ALA A 158 23.97 4.53 5.52
N GLU A 159 24.50 3.36 5.88
CA GLU A 159 23.80 2.08 5.80
C GLU A 159 22.53 2.08 6.68
N THR A 160 22.61 2.57 7.91
CA THR A 160 21.39 2.67 8.76
C THR A 160 20.33 3.61 8.17
N VAL A 161 20.74 4.65 7.42
CA VAL A 161 19.82 5.54 6.71
C VAL A 161 19.25 4.85 5.48
N ALA A 162 20.07 4.10 4.74
CA ALA A 162 19.63 3.29 3.61
C ALA A 162 18.58 2.27 4.04
N GLU A 163 18.82 1.54 5.13
CA GLU A 163 17.88 0.56 5.68
C GLU A 163 16.55 1.20 6.09
N ARG A 164 16.60 2.39 6.72
CA ARG A 164 15.39 3.14 7.05
C ARG A 164 14.63 3.57 5.80
N ALA A 165 15.33 4.06 4.78
CA ALA A 165 14.72 4.43 3.50
C ALA A 165 14.11 3.22 2.77
N VAL A 166 14.75 2.04 2.82
CA VAL A 166 14.16 0.78 2.33
C VAL A 166 12.86 0.47 3.05
N LYS A 167 12.85 0.54 4.40
CA LYS A 167 11.64 0.27 5.20
C LYS A 167 10.50 1.23 4.84
N THR A 168 10.76 2.53 4.83
CA THR A 168 9.75 3.55 4.49
C THR A 168 9.22 3.37 3.08
N ALA A 169 10.08 3.21 2.08
CA ALA A 169 9.64 2.99 0.70
C ALA A 169 8.85 1.68 0.54
N THR A 170 9.25 0.62 1.25
CA THR A 170 8.51 -0.66 1.28
C THR A 170 7.13 -0.48 1.91
N GLU A 171 7.02 0.24 3.02
CA GLU A 171 5.75 0.56 3.68
C GLU A 171 4.82 1.36 2.77
N GLU A 172 5.33 2.37 2.05
CA GLU A 172 4.55 3.13 1.06
C GLU A 172 4.02 2.23 -0.08
N VAL A 173 4.84 1.29 -0.55
CA VAL A 173 4.42 0.32 -1.57
C VAL A 173 3.33 -0.62 -1.04
N ILE A 174 3.48 -1.10 0.18
CA ILE A 174 2.48 -1.95 0.85
C ILE A 174 1.17 -1.17 1.03
N GLN A 175 1.24 0.06 1.53
CA GLN A 175 0.07 0.89 1.79
C GLN A 175 -0.68 1.23 0.50
N SER A 176 0.03 1.65 -0.55
CA SER A 176 -0.58 1.97 -1.84
C SER A 176 -1.23 0.76 -2.50
N SER A 177 -0.59 -0.42 -2.42
CA SER A 177 -1.14 -1.67 -2.95
C SER A 177 -2.38 -2.12 -2.19
N THR A 178 -2.35 -2.03 -0.86
CA THR A 178 -3.49 -2.35 0.00
C THR A 178 -4.67 -1.42 -0.28
N ALA A 179 -4.42 -0.10 -0.36
CA ALA A 179 -5.45 0.88 -0.68
C ALA A 179 -6.08 0.64 -2.07
N ALA A 180 -5.28 0.22 -3.06
CA ALA A 180 -5.80 -0.11 -4.40
C ALA A 180 -6.72 -1.34 -4.38
N VAL A 181 -6.37 -2.37 -3.60
CA VAL A 181 -7.22 -3.56 -3.42
C VAL A 181 -8.48 -3.21 -2.64
N ASP A 182 -8.38 -2.42 -1.58
CA ASP A 182 -9.52 -1.94 -0.79
C ASP A 182 -10.49 -1.12 -1.63
N ALA A 183 -9.99 -0.20 -2.45
CA ALA A 183 -10.82 0.60 -3.35
C ALA A 183 -11.59 -0.28 -4.34
N LYS A 184 -10.94 -1.28 -4.94
CA LYS A 184 -11.62 -2.25 -5.81
C LYS A 184 -12.67 -3.07 -5.04
N TYR A 185 -12.35 -3.49 -3.82
CA TYR A 185 -13.29 -4.24 -2.98
C TYR A 185 -14.55 -3.41 -2.68
N VAL A 186 -14.40 -2.13 -2.31
CA VAL A 186 -15.53 -1.22 -2.06
C VAL A 186 -16.40 -1.05 -3.31
N ILE A 187 -15.79 -0.89 -4.49
CA ILE A 187 -16.52 -0.80 -5.76
C ILE A 187 -17.33 -2.07 -6.03
N CYS A 188 -16.73 -3.25 -5.85
CA CYS A 188 -17.42 -4.53 -6.01
C CYS A 188 -18.56 -4.70 -5.01
N GLN A 189 -18.35 -4.33 -3.74
CA GLN A 189 -19.37 -4.41 -2.70
C GLN A 189 -20.56 -3.49 -3.02
N ASN A 190 -20.32 -2.26 -3.47
CA ASN A 190 -21.37 -1.34 -3.89
C ASN A 190 -22.16 -1.88 -5.08
N ALA A 191 -21.49 -2.48 -6.07
CA ALA A 191 -22.15 -3.11 -7.21
C ALA A 191 -23.06 -4.28 -6.77
N ILE A 192 -22.61 -5.10 -5.82
CA ILE A 192 -23.41 -6.20 -5.25
C ILE A 192 -24.63 -5.64 -4.51
N ILE A 193 -24.45 -4.63 -3.65
CA ILE A 193 -25.56 -3.99 -2.91
C ILE A 193 -26.58 -3.41 -3.89
N ALA A 194 -26.14 -2.68 -4.92
CA ALA A 194 -27.02 -2.12 -5.94
C ALA A 194 -27.81 -3.22 -6.67
N SER A 195 -27.18 -4.34 -7.02
CA SER A 195 -27.85 -5.50 -7.62
C SER A 195 -28.91 -6.11 -6.70
N VAL A 196 -28.62 -6.26 -5.40
CA VAL A 196 -29.58 -6.78 -4.43
C VAL A 196 -30.79 -5.85 -4.27
N VAL A 197 -30.54 -4.54 -4.18
CA VAL A 197 -31.61 -3.53 -4.09
C VAL A 197 -32.50 -3.55 -5.34
N ALA A 198 -31.90 -3.67 -6.53
CA ALA A 198 -32.66 -3.78 -7.78
C ALA A 198 -33.58 -5.02 -7.80
N ILE A 199 -33.09 -6.18 -7.35
CA ILE A 199 -33.89 -7.41 -7.24
C ILE A 199 -35.06 -7.21 -6.26
N LEU A 200 -34.80 -6.60 -5.09
CA LEU A 200 -35.86 -6.34 -4.10
C LEU A 200 -36.96 -5.42 -4.65
N ILE A 201 -36.61 -4.39 -5.43
CA ILE A 201 -37.58 -3.50 -6.07
C ILE A 201 -38.46 -4.27 -7.07
N ILE A 202 -37.86 -5.11 -7.91
CA ILE A 202 -38.61 -5.93 -8.89
C ILE A 202 -39.59 -6.86 -8.15
N VAL A 203 -39.14 -7.53 -7.09
CA VAL A 203 -39.98 -8.42 -6.28
C VAL A 203 -41.13 -7.66 -5.62
N LEU A 204 -40.88 -6.47 -5.06
CA LEU A 204 -41.92 -5.62 -4.47
C LEU A 204 -42.99 -5.22 -5.48
N VAL A 205 -42.58 -4.81 -6.69
CA VAL A 205 -43.52 -4.47 -7.77
C VAL A 205 -44.38 -5.68 -8.15
N MET A 206 -43.78 -6.87 -8.29
CA MET A 206 -44.52 -8.10 -8.56
C MET A 206 -45.53 -8.43 -7.46
N ILE A 207 -45.17 -8.26 -6.19
CA ILE A 207 -46.07 -8.49 -5.05
C ILE A 207 -47.24 -7.51 -5.07
N ILE A 208 -47.00 -6.22 -5.32
CA ILE A 208 -48.07 -5.20 -5.39
C ILE A 208 -49.06 -5.55 -6.51
N ILE A 209 -48.55 -5.82 -7.73
CA ILE A 209 -49.38 -6.20 -8.87
C ILE A 209 -50.18 -7.48 -8.55
N TYR A 210 -49.53 -8.48 -7.96
CA TYR A 210 -50.17 -9.72 -7.53
C TYR A 210 -51.29 -9.48 -6.52
N LEU A 211 -51.06 -8.66 -5.50
CA LEU A 211 -52.06 -8.33 -4.48
C LEU A 211 -53.26 -7.59 -5.09
N VAL A 212 -53.03 -6.64 -5.99
CA VAL A 212 -54.11 -5.94 -6.72
C VAL A 212 -54.93 -6.93 -7.54
N LEU A 213 -54.28 -7.81 -8.31
CA LEU A 213 -54.96 -8.82 -9.12
C LEU A 213 -55.74 -9.83 -8.25
N ARG A 214 -55.16 -10.29 -7.13
CA ARG A 214 -55.81 -11.20 -6.19
C ARG A 214 -57.03 -10.55 -5.54
N TYR A 215 -56.92 -9.28 -5.13
CA TYR A 215 -58.02 -8.51 -4.57
C TYR A 215 -59.17 -8.37 -5.59
N ARG A 216 -58.86 -8.02 -6.85
CA ARG A 216 -59.87 -7.93 -7.92
C ARG A 216 -60.57 -9.28 -8.17
N ARG A 217 -59.83 -10.39 -8.18
CA ARG A 217 -60.41 -11.74 -8.34
C ARG A 217 -61.35 -12.10 -7.18
N LYS A 218 -60.94 -11.86 -5.93
CA LYS A 218 -61.81 -12.10 -4.75
C LYS A 218 -63.08 -11.27 -4.79
N LYS A 219 -63.00 -9.98 -5.12
CA LYS A 219 -64.17 -9.10 -5.24
C LYS A 219 -65.16 -9.60 -6.30
N LYS A 220 -64.66 -10.08 -7.46
CA LYS A 220 -65.49 -10.65 -8.52
C LYS A 220 -66.22 -11.92 -8.05
N MET A 221 -65.55 -12.79 -7.30
CA MET A 221 -66.16 -14.01 -6.75
C MET A 221 -67.24 -13.71 -5.71
N ASN A 222 -66.99 -12.78 -4.78
CA ASN A 222 -67.96 -12.39 -3.75
C ASN A 222 -69.25 -11.81 -4.36
N LYS A 223 -69.12 -10.98 -5.41
CA LYS A 223 -70.28 -10.47 -6.15
C LYS A 223 -71.10 -11.60 -6.76
N LYS A 224 -70.46 -12.58 -7.42
CA LYS A 224 -71.17 -13.73 -8.00
C LYS A 224 -71.97 -14.53 -6.97
N LEU A 225 -71.42 -14.70 -5.76
CA LEU A 225 -72.04 -15.44 -4.67
C LEU A 225 -73.28 -14.75 -4.09
N GLN A 226 -73.30 -13.42 -4.10
CA GLN A 226 -74.50 -12.65 -3.72
C GLN A 226 -75.61 -12.79 -4.77
N TYR A 227 -75.28 -12.72 -6.07
CA TYR A 227 -76.27 -12.91 -7.13
C TYR A 227 -76.88 -14.32 -7.13
N THR A 228 -76.10 -15.38 -6.92
CA THR A 228 -76.66 -16.74 -6.80
C THR A 228 -77.54 -16.94 -5.58
N LYS A 229 -77.30 -16.21 -4.47
CA LYS A 229 -78.19 -16.24 -3.31
C LYS A 229 -79.54 -15.56 -3.58
N LEU A 230 -79.54 -14.44 -4.32
CA LEU A 230 -80.77 -13.71 -4.66
C LEU A 230 -81.68 -14.47 -5.63
N LEU A 231 -81.10 -15.29 -6.52
CA LEU A 231 -81.84 -16.06 -7.53
C LEU A 231 -82.41 -17.40 -7.02
N ASN A 232 -82.02 -17.83 -5.82
CA ASN A 232 -82.45 -19.11 -5.23
C ASN A 232 -83.58 -18.95 -4.19
N HIS A 233 -84.24 -17.79 -4.17
CA HIS A 233 -85.45 -17.51 -3.41
C HIS A 233 -86.58 -17.18 -4.39
#